data_AF-A0A699Q6Z7-F1
#
_entry.id   AF-A0A699Q6Z7-F1
#
_cell.length_a   1.000
_cell.length_b   1.000
_cell.length_c   1.000
_cell.angle_alpha   90.00
_cell.angle_beta   90.00
_cell.angle_gamma   90.00
#
_symmetry.space_group_name_H-M   'P 1'
#
loop_
_entity.id
_entity.type
_entity.pdbx_description
1 polymer ?
#
loop_
_entity_poly.entity_id
_entity_poly.type
_entity_poly.pdbx_seq_one_letter_code
_entity_poly.pdbx_strand_id
1 'polypeptide(L)'
;MGKSKKKSHKPKSKDTNREKLYLLHMDLYGPMRVESVNGKKYILVIVGDYSRFIWVKCLRSKDEAPNFIIKFLKMIQVRLKVPVRRIRTNNGTEFVNQTLREYYKQVGISHETSVARSLQQNGVIKRRNRTLIEAARTMLIYAQAPLFL
;
A
#
# COMPACT_ATOMS: atom_id res chain seq x y z
N MET A 1 -16.40 -31.60 28.40
CA MET A 1 -16.04 -30.19 28.18
C MET A 1 -16.15 -29.88 26.68
N GLY A 2 -17.14 -29.06 26.29
CA GLY A 2 -17.49 -28.83 24.88
C GLY A 2 -16.68 -27.70 24.24
N LYS A 3 -16.14 -27.92 23.03
CA LYS A 3 -15.47 -26.89 22.22
C LYS A 3 -16.53 -25.91 21.71
N SER A 4 -16.41 -24.63 22.09
CA SER A 4 -17.30 -23.56 21.60
C SER A 4 -17.09 -23.29 20.11
N LYS A 5 -18.18 -23.22 19.33
CA LYS A 5 -18.15 -22.80 17.92
C LYS A 5 -17.83 -21.30 17.85
N LYS A 6 -16.71 -20.97 17.18
CA LYS A 6 -16.34 -19.59 16.83
C LYS A 6 -17.50 -18.97 16.02
N LYS A 7 -18.12 -17.91 16.55
CA LYS A 7 -19.18 -17.15 15.84
C LYS A 7 -18.61 -16.63 14.52
N SER A 8 -19.37 -16.76 13.43
CA SER A 8 -18.96 -16.17 12.15
C SER A 8 -18.99 -14.65 12.28
N HIS A 9 -17.92 -14.01 11.84
CA HIS A 9 -17.89 -12.55 11.74
C HIS A 9 -18.86 -12.14 10.63
N LYS A 10 -19.79 -11.22 10.92
CA LYS A 10 -20.59 -10.58 9.88
C LYS A 10 -19.63 -9.99 8.84
N PRO A 11 -19.77 -10.31 7.53
CA PRO A 11 -18.98 -9.64 6.52
C PRO A 11 -19.28 -8.14 6.61
N LYS A 12 -18.24 -7.33 6.87
CA LYS A 12 -18.37 -5.87 6.75
C LYS A 12 -18.82 -5.56 5.33
N SER A 13 -19.65 -4.53 5.16
CA SER A 13 -20.09 -4.06 3.86
C SER A 13 -18.87 -3.87 2.96
N LYS A 14 -18.87 -4.53 1.79
CA LYS A 14 -17.90 -4.18 0.75
C LYS A 14 -18.20 -2.74 0.38
N ASP A 15 -17.20 -1.87 0.50
CA ASP A 15 -17.28 -0.52 -0.07
C ASP A 15 -17.44 -0.73 -1.58
N THR A 16 -18.67 -0.61 -2.08
CA THR A 16 -19.04 -0.84 -3.48
C THR A 16 -18.73 0.36 -4.35
N ASN A 17 -18.03 1.37 -3.81
CA ASN A 17 -17.72 2.58 -4.54
C ASN A 17 -16.80 2.26 -5.72
N ARG A 18 -17.32 2.47 -6.93
CA ARG A 18 -16.66 2.17 -8.21
C ARG A 18 -15.81 3.34 -8.72
N GLU A 19 -15.65 4.39 -7.94
CA GLU A 19 -14.85 5.55 -8.33
C GLU A 19 -13.35 5.21 -8.28
N LYS A 20 -12.64 5.54 -9.37
CA LYS A 20 -11.17 5.41 -9.43
C LYS A 20 -10.55 6.27 -8.33
N LEU A 21 -9.46 5.81 -7.71
CA LEU A 21 -8.77 6.51 -6.61
C LEU A 21 -9.59 6.75 -5.33
N TYR A 22 -10.82 6.23 -5.21
CA TYR A 22 -11.60 6.38 -3.98
C TYR A 22 -10.85 5.82 -2.75
N LEU A 23 -10.25 4.66 -2.90
CA LEU A 23 -9.41 4.03 -1.88
C LEU A 23 -8.07 3.58 -2.48
N LEU A 24 -6.98 4.06 -1.89
CA LEU A 24 -5.63 3.57 -2.13
C LEU A 24 -5.13 2.77 -0.92
N HIS A 25 -4.66 1.55 -1.15
CA HIS A 25 -3.95 0.77 -0.15
C HIS A 25 -2.45 0.98 -0.32
N MET A 26 -1.74 1.25 0.77
CA MET A 26 -0.28 1.43 0.76
C MET A 26 0.39 0.48 1.74
N ASP A 27 1.49 -0.13 1.31
CA ASP A 27 2.33 -0.98 2.16
C ASP A 27 3.81 -0.80 1.80
N LEU A 28 4.70 -0.99 2.77
CA LEU A 28 6.14 -0.85 2.59
C LEU A 28 6.82 -2.19 2.92
N TYR A 29 7.58 -2.72 1.96
CA TYR A 29 8.35 -3.95 2.11
C TYR A 29 9.83 -3.63 2.27
N GLY A 30 10.51 -4.29 3.19
CA GLY A 30 11.96 -4.15 3.39
C GLY A 30 12.37 -4.09 4.85
N PRO A 31 13.69 -4.03 5.13
CA PRO A 31 14.77 -3.98 4.14
C PRO A 31 14.93 -5.30 3.36
N MET A 32 15.18 -5.20 2.06
CA MET A 32 15.49 -6.33 1.19
C MET A 32 16.91 -6.85 1.49
N ARG A 33 17.12 -8.17 1.38
CA ARG A 33 18.45 -8.79 1.57
C ARG A 33 19.48 -8.34 0.54
N VAL A 34 19.03 -7.98 -0.66
CA VAL A 34 19.86 -7.50 -1.77
C VAL A 34 19.44 -6.07 -2.03
N GLU A 35 20.40 -5.15 -1.96
CA GLU A 35 20.18 -3.75 -2.31
C GLU A 35 20.22 -3.57 -3.82
N SER A 36 19.52 -2.55 -4.33
CA SER A 36 19.74 -2.09 -5.71
C SER A 36 21.15 -1.51 -5.88
N VAL A 37 21.62 -1.35 -7.11
CA VAL A 37 22.86 -0.61 -7.44
C VAL A 37 22.96 0.75 -6.71
N ASN A 38 21.83 1.43 -6.51
CA ASN A 38 21.78 2.74 -5.83
C ASN A 38 21.43 2.66 -4.33
N GLY A 39 21.62 1.51 -3.69
CA GLY A 39 21.38 1.30 -2.24
C GLY A 39 19.91 1.26 -1.82
N LYS A 40 18.95 1.22 -2.75
CA LYS A 40 17.53 1.08 -2.43
C LYS A 40 17.23 -0.32 -1.91
N LYS A 41 16.59 -0.39 -0.74
CA LYS A 41 16.28 -1.65 -0.04
C LYS A 41 14.84 -1.73 0.45
N TYR A 42 14.02 -0.72 0.21
CA TYR A 42 12.59 -0.74 0.52
C TYR A 42 11.76 -0.61 -0.75
N ILE A 43 10.59 -1.22 -0.77
CA ILE A 43 9.65 -1.20 -1.88
C ILE A 43 8.31 -0.70 -1.33
N LEU A 44 7.94 0.52 -1.68
CA LEU A 44 6.61 1.08 -1.42
C LEU A 44 5.67 0.64 -2.53
N VAL A 45 4.52 0.13 -2.13
CA VAL A 45 3.49 -0.39 -3.03
C VAL A 45 2.22 0.39 -2.75
N ILE A 46 1.61 0.92 -3.81
CA ILE A 46 0.35 1.66 -3.77
C ILE A 46 -0.62 0.94 -4.71
N VAL A 47 -1.80 0.58 -4.22
CA VAL A 47 -2.79 -0.19 -4.98
C VAL A 47 -4.14 0.52 -4.96
N GLY A 48 -4.67 0.80 -6.13
CA GLY A 48 -6.05 1.29 -6.27
C GLY A 48 -7.05 0.17 -5.97
N ASP A 49 -7.98 0.38 -5.04
CA ASP A 49 -8.91 -0.68 -4.64
C ASP A 49 -9.88 -1.04 -5.77
N TYR A 50 -10.38 -0.05 -6.51
CA TYR A 50 -11.29 -0.27 -7.63
C TYR A 50 -10.57 -0.82 -8.88
N SER A 51 -9.58 -0.07 -9.39
CA SER A 51 -8.90 -0.42 -10.64
C SER A 51 -7.93 -1.59 -10.53
N ARG A 52 -7.54 -1.96 -9.30
CA ARG A 52 -6.44 -2.89 -9.01
C ARG A 52 -5.10 -2.48 -9.64
N PHE A 53 -4.97 -1.23 -10.08
CA PHE A 53 -3.72 -0.71 -10.61
C PHE A 53 -2.69 -0.60 -9.47
N ILE A 54 -1.46 -1.03 -9.74
CA ILE A 54 -0.36 -1.09 -8.78
C ILE A 54 0.72 -0.12 -9.21
N TRP A 55 1.09 0.79 -8.31
CA TRP A 55 2.29 1.61 -8.42
C TRP A 55 3.34 1.12 -7.44
N VAL A 56 4.59 1.09 -7.88
CA VAL A 56 5.73 0.61 -7.09
C VAL A 56 6.81 1.69 -7.07
N LYS A 57 7.42 1.90 -5.90
CA LYS A 57 8.56 2.80 -5.72
C LYS A 57 9.62 2.16 -4.83
N CYS A 58 10.83 2.04 -5.35
CA CYS A 58 11.98 1.65 -4.55
C CYS A 58 12.56 2.87 -3.79
N LEU A 59 12.85 2.67 -2.50
CA LEU A 59 13.34 3.68 -1.55
C LEU A 59 14.61 3.19 -0.85
N ARG A 60 15.50 4.12 -0.47
CA ARG A 60 16.73 3.82 0.28
C ARG A 60 16.48 3.64 1.77
N SER A 61 15.61 4.49 2.33
CA SER A 61 15.16 4.42 3.73
C SER A 61 13.64 4.54 3.83
N LYS A 62 13.09 4.19 4.99
CA LYS A 62 11.67 4.36 5.28
C LYS A 62 11.25 5.84 5.31
N ASP A 63 12.16 6.72 5.73
CA ASP A 63 11.90 8.15 5.92
C ASP A 63 11.72 8.91 4.58
N GLU A 64 12.06 8.29 3.45
CA GLU A 64 11.75 8.82 2.12
C GLU A 64 10.26 8.70 1.77
N ALA A 65 9.53 7.77 2.41
CA ALA A 65 8.16 7.44 2.04
C ALA A 65 7.18 8.62 2.17
N PRO A 66 7.16 9.40 3.27
CA PRO A 66 6.24 10.53 3.42
C PRO A 66 6.33 11.54 2.27
N ASN A 67 7.55 11.98 1.95
CA ASN A 67 7.81 12.96 0.90
C ASN A 67 7.42 12.42 -0.48
N PHE A 68 7.70 11.14 -0.75
CA PHE A 68 7.29 10.50 -1.99
C PHE A 68 5.77 10.38 -2.10
N ILE A 69 5.09 9.94 -1.04
CA ILE A 69 3.63 9.76 -1.02
C ILE A 69 2.93 11.08 -1.33
N ILE A 70 3.35 12.18 -0.72
CA ILE A 70 2.79 13.52 -1.00
C ILE A 70 2.94 13.88 -2.48
N LYS A 71 4.15 13.73 -3.03
CA LYS A 71 4.42 14.01 -4.46
C LYS A 71 3.58 13.13 -5.37
N PHE A 72 3.49 11.84 -5.05
CA PHE A 72 2.70 10.88 -5.80
C PHE A 72 1.21 11.25 -5.81
N LEU A 73 0.63 11.58 -4.65
CA LEU A 73 -0.77 11.97 -4.53
C LEU A 73 -1.09 13.23 -5.34
N LYS A 74 -0.24 14.26 -5.27
CA LYS A 74 -0.39 15.47 -6.09
C LYS A 74 -0.37 15.12 -7.58
N MET A 75 0.64 14.37 -8.00
CA MET A 75 0.81 13.97 -9.40
C MET A 75 -0.38 13.15 -9.93
N ILE A 76 -0.83 12.13 -9.18
CA ILE A 76 -1.87 11.21 -9.68
C ILE A 76 -3.24 11.86 -9.75
N GLN A 77 -3.56 12.75 -8.80
CA GLN A 77 -4.82 13.50 -8.83
C GLN A 77 -4.90 14.44 -10.04
N VAL A 78 -3.79 15.12 -10.37
CA VAL A 78 -3.71 15.97 -11.56
C VAL A 78 -3.79 15.12 -12.83
N ARG A 79 -3.00 14.04 -12.91
CA ARG A 79 -2.93 13.18 -14.10
C ARG A 79 -4.25 12.50 -14.43
N LEU A 80 -4.95 12.00 -13.42
CA LEU A 80 -6.22 11.29 -13.61
C LEU A 80 -7.45 12.19 -13.51
N LYS A 81 -7.27 13.47 -13.14
CA LYS A 81 -8.36 14.44 -12.92
C LYS A 81 -9.43 13.95 -11.93
N VAL A 82 -9.01 13.16 -10.94
CA VAL A 82 -9.89 12.58 -9.90
C VAL A 82 -9.20 12.73 -8.54
N PRO A 83 -9.90 13.20 -7.50
CA PRO A 83 -9.32 13.31 -6.16
C PRO A 83 -9.15 11.93 -5.51
N VAL A 84 -8.09 11.77 -4.71
CA VAL A 84 -7.96 10.63 -3.80
C VAL A 84 -8.84 10.92 -2.59
N ARG A 85 -9.72 9.99 -2.21
CA ARG A 85 -10.65 10.20 -1.08
C ARG A 85 -10.13 9.56 0.21
N ARG A 86 -9.64 8.32 0.11
CA ARG A 86 -9.21 7.53 1.27
C ARG A 86 -7.88 6.84 1.00
N ILE A 87 -7.05 6.82 2.03
CA ILE A 87 -5.80 6.06 2.06
C ILE A 87 -5.88 5.06 3.20
N ARG A 88 -5.52 3.81 2.93
CA ARG A 88 -5.42 2.76 3.94
C ARG A 88 -4.01 2.22 4.01
N THR A 89 -3.39 2.30 5.20
CA THR A 89 -2.03 1.81 5.44
C THR A 89 -2.00 0.83 6.62
N ASN A 90 -0.84 0.24 6.89
CA ASN A 90 -0.55 -0.36 8.19
C ASN A 90 -0.22 0.76 9.23
N ASN A 91 0.08 0.39 10.48
CA ASN A 91 0.47 1.31 11.57
C ASN A 91 1.97 1.67 11.56
N GLY A 92 2.68 1.47 10.45
CA GLY A 92 4.10 1.79 10.33
C GLY A 92 4.38 3.28 10.49
N THR A 93 5.52 3.62 11.09
CA THR A 93 5.95 5.01 11.31
C THR A 93 6.16 5.77 10.00
N GLU A 94 6.49 5.04 8.93
CA GLU A 94 6.56 5.56 7.56
C GLU A 94 5.21 6.15 7.06
N PHE A 95 4.08 5.70 7.64
CA PHE A 95 2.73 6.13 7.25
C PHE A 95 2.02 6.94 8.34
N VAL A 96 2.39 6.74 9.61
CA VAL A 96 1.82 7.43 10.77
C VAL A 96 2.85 8.41 11.31
N ASN A 97 2.90 9.59 10.70
CA ASN A 97 3.77 10.71 11.11
C ASN A 97 3.05 12.05 10.91
N GLN A 98 3.59 13.10 11.53
CA GLN A 98 2.97 14.42 11.53
C GLN A 98 2.86 15.01 10.11
N THR A 99 3.90 14.83 9.29
CA THR A 99 3.95 15.34 7.91
C THR A 99 2.79 14.81 7.05
N LEU A 100 2.55 13.50 7.05
CA LEU A 100 1.44 12.91 6.30
C LEU A 100 0.09 13.30 6.91
N ARG A 101 -0.02 13.35 8.24
CA ARG A 101 -1.26 13.74 8.93
C ARG A 101 -1.69 15.16 8.56
N GLU A 102 -0.77 16.12 8.58
CA GLU A 102 -1.03 17.50 8.21
C GLU A 102 -1.42 17.63 6.75
N TYR A 103 -0.67 16.96 5.87
CA TYR A 103 -0.98 16.95 4.44
C TYR A 103 -2.37 16.37 4.16
N TYR A 104 -2.70 15.20 4.70
CA TYR A 104 -4.02 14.58 4.51
C TYR A 104 -5.15 15.46 5.02
N LYS A 105 -4.97 16.11 6.18
CA LYS A 105 -5.93 17.10 6.71
C LYS A 105 -6.10 18.28 5.76
N GLN A 106 -4.99 18.82 5.23
CA GLN A 106 -5.00 19.96 4.32
C GLN A 106 -5.77 19.67 3.03
N VAL A 107 -5.59 18.48 2.45
CA VAL A 107 -6.23 18.11 1.17
C VAL A 107 -7.53 17.32 1.32
N GLY A 108 -8.01 17.12 2.55
CA GLY A 108 -9.27 16.43 2.83
C GLY A 108 -9.25 14.91 2.55
N ILE A 109 -8.08 14.28 2.63
CA ILE A 109 -7.94 12.82 2.49
C ILE A 109 -8.19 12.15 3.84
N SER A 110 -9.08 11.15 3.87
CA SER A 110 -9.27 10.32 5.06
C SER A 110 -8.19 9.25 5.14
N HIS A 111 -7.42 9.23 6.23
CA HIS A 111 -6.42 8.20 6.49
C HIS A 111 -6.95 7.16 7.45
N GLU A 112 -7.03 5.92 6.98
CA GLU A 112 -7.42 4.76 7.77
C GLU A 112 -6.20 3.89 8.04
N THR A 113 -5.91 3.65 9.31
CA THR A 113 -4.91 2.65 9.66
C THR A 113 -5.56 1.30 9.93
N SER A 114 -4.96 0.26 9.36
CA SER A 114 -5.44 -1.10 9.56
C SER A 114 -5.07 -1.55 10.98
N VAL A 115 -6.04 -1.61 11.90
CA VAL A 115 -5.83 -2.29 13.20
C VAL A 115 -5.46 -3.75 12.92
N ALA A 116 -4.48 -4.27 13.65
CA ALA A 116 -3.93 -5.64 13.50
C ALA A 116 -4.97 -6.76 13.47
N ARG A 117 -6.23 -6.51 13.87
CA ARG A 117 -7.33 -7.49 13.92
C ARG A 117 -8.24 -7.54 12.68
N SER A 118 -8.08 -6.67 11.67
CA SER A 118 -8.93 -6.69 10.45
C SER A 118 -8.34 -7.51 9.28
N LEU A 119 -7.41 -8.42 9.59
CA LEU A 119 -6.54 -9.12 8.64
C LEU A 119 -7.24 -10.04 7.63
N GLN A 120 -8.49 -10.48 7.83
CA GLN A 120 -9.02 -11.54 6.96
C GLN A 120 -9.37 -11.08 5.53
N GLN A 121 -10.01 -9.92 5.36
CA GLN A 121 -10.36 -9.42 4.02
C GLN A 121 -9.21 -8.64 3.38
N ASN A 122 -8.53 -7.76 4.14
CA ASN A 122 -7.33 -7.09 3.67
C ASN A 122 -6.17 -8.07 3.47
N GLY A 123 -6.06 -9.13 4.26
CA GLY A 123 -4.97 -10.11 4.16
C GLY A 123 -5.04 -10.98 2.92
N VAL A 124 -6.21 -11.20 2.31
CA VAL A 124 -6.28 -11.88 1.00
C VAL A 124 -5.74 -10.97 -0.11
N ILE A 125 -6.13 -9.69 -0.12
CA ILE A 125 -5.64 -8.71 -1.10
C ILE A 125 -4.14 -8.45 -0.87
N LYS A 126 -3.71 -8.25 0.37
CA LYS A 126 -2.29 -8.07 0.72
C LYS A 126 -1.44 -9.29 0.36
N ARG A 127 -1.93 -10.52 0.59
CA ARG A 127 -1.23 -11.74 0.16
C ARG A 127 -1.12 -11.81 -1.36
N ARG A 128 -2.20 -11.53 -2.10
CA ARG A 128 -2.18 -11.51 -3.57
C ARG A 128 -1.23 -10.45 -4.12
N ASN A 129 -1.25 -9.24 -3.57
CA ASN A 129 -0.34 -8.17 -3.97
C ASN A 129 1.11 -8.54 -3.67
N ARG A 130 1.38 -9.13 -2.50
CA ARG A 130 2.69 -9.68 -2.14
C ARG A 130 3.16 -10.73 -3.14
N THR A 131 2.31 -11.72 -3.45
CA THR A 131 2.62 -12.76 -4.44
C THR A 131 2.91 -12.16 -5.81
N LEU A 132 2.17 -11.14 -6.24
CA LEU A 132 2.39 -10.46 -7.52
C LEU A 132 3.73 -9.73 -7.55
N ILE A 133 4.11 -9.05 -6.47
CA ILE A 133 5.42 -8.39 -6.35
C ILE A 133 6.55 -9.42 -6.32
N GLU A 134 6.40 -10.50 -5.55
CA GLU A 134 7.39 -11.58 -5.49
C GLU A 134 7.53 -12.25 -6.87
N ALA A 135 6.44 -12.48 -7.61
CA ALA A 135 6.47 -13.02 -8.96
C ALA A 135 7.15 -12.06 -9.95
N ALA A 136 6.81 -10.78 -9.95
CA ALA A 136 7.46 -9.78 -10.80
C ALA A 136 8.96 -9.70 -10.52
N ARG A 137 9.37 -9.82 -9.25
CA ARG A 137 10.79 -9.89 -8.87
C ARG A 137 11.45 -11.16 -9.40
N THR A 138 10.82 -12.31 -9.26
CA THR A 138 11.34 -13.58 -9.81
C THR A 138 11.50 -13.50 -11.33
N MET A 139 10.56 -12.87 -12.04
CA MET A 139 10.67 -12.65 -13.48
C MET A 139 11.86 -11.74 -13.83
N LEU A 140 12.10 -10.67 -13.07
CA LEU A 140 13.27 -9.80 -13.25
C LEU A 140 14.58 -10.56 -12.99
N ILE A 141 14.65 -11.40 -11.95
CA ILE A 141 15.80 -12.27 -11.66
C ILE A 141 16.05 -13.24 -12.83
N TYR A 142 15.00 -13.90 -13.29
CA TYR A 142 15.07 -14.91 -14.35
C TYR A 142 15.55 -14.32 -15.68
N ALA A 143 15.11 -13.10 -16.00
CA ALA A 143 15.48 -12.43 -17.24
C ALA A 143 16.94 -11.95 -17.30
N GLN A 144 17.77 -12.22 -16.27
CA GLN A 144 19.06 -11.56 -16.04
C GLN A 144 18.98 -10.03 -16.12
N ALA A 145 17.76 -9.50 -16.02
CA ALA A 145 17.54 -8.09 -15.88
C ALA A 145 18.08 -7.70 -14.52
N PRO A 146 18.57 -6.47 -14.37
CA PRO A 146 18.92 -5.95 -13.05
C PRO A 146 17.75 -6.25 -12.11
N LEU A 147 18.04 -6.80 -10.93
CA LEU A 147 17.08 -7.27 -9.91
C LEU A 147 16.19 -6.14 -9.35
N PHE A 148 16.22 -4.98 -9.98
CA PHE A 148 15.88 -3.66 -9.49
C PHE A 148 14.88 -3.01 -10.43
N LEU A 149 13.80 -2.48 -9.86
CA LEU A 149 12.98 -1.39 -10.41
C LEU A 149 13.42 -0.05 -9.79
#